data_AF-A0A3B8WQM4-F1
#
_entry.id   AF-A0A3B8WQM4-F1
#
_cell.length_a   1.000
_cell.length_b   1.000
_cell.length_c   1.000
_cell.angle_alpha   90.00
_cell.angle_beta   90.00
_cell.angle_gamma   90.00
#
_symmetry.space_group_name_H-M   'P 1'
#
loop_
_entity.id
_entity.type
_entity.pdbx_description
1 polymer ?
#
loop_
_entity_poly.entity_id
_entity_poly.type
_entity_poly.pdbx_seq_one_letter_code
_entity_poly.pdbx_strand_id
1 'polypeptide(L)' 'MTEKSRAKELVGYSFLVVFANDDTIDEKELAMIERLALEDGVVDDKEKEILRRLFDRLDHYTVARKVVEEINSFRKQHQI' A
#
# COMPACT_ATOMS: atom_id res chain seq x y z
N MET A 1 -17.07 20.39 1.51
CA MET A 1 -15.70 20.17 1.01
C MET A 1 -15.60 18.69 0.70
N THR A 2 -15.53 18.32 -0.57
CA THR A 2 -15.44 16.91 -0.97
C THR A 2 -13.99 16.47 -0.81
N GLU A 3 -13.71 15.63 0.19
CA GLU A 3 -12.42 14.95 0.31
C GLU A 3 -12.12 14.22 -1.01
N LYS A 4 -11.02 14.61 -1.66
CA LYS A 4 -10.59 14.02 -2.93
C LYS A 4 -9.82 12.73 -2.64
N SER A 5 -10.56 11.66 -2.37
CA SER A 5 -10.02 10.31 -2.25
C SER A 5 -9.15 9.95 -3.47
N ARG A 6 -7.89 9.54 -3.24
CA ARG A 6 -6.94 9.17 -4.32
C ARG A 6 -6.95 7.67 -4.62
N ALA A 7 -7.94 6.96 -4.10
CA ALA A 7 -8.18 5.53 -4.33
C ALA A 7 -7.93 5.08 -5.79
N LYS A 8 -8.33 5.87 -6.79
CA LYS A 8 -8.14 5.51 -8.21
C LYS A 8 -6.67 5.52 -8.65
N GLU A 9 -5.87 6.44 -8.14
CA GLU A 9 -4.44 6.54 -8.43
C GLU A 9 -3.65 5.49 -7.65
N LEU A 10 -4.05 5.23 -6.39
CA LEU A 10 -3.54 4.12 -5.59
C LEU A 10 -3.77 2.76 -6.26
N VAL A 11 -4.98 2.49 -6.76
CA VAL A 11 -5.28 1.27 -7.52
C VAL A 11 -4.43 1.18 -8.78
N GLY A 12 -4.34 2.26 -9.56
CA GLY A 12 -3.53 2.25 -10.79
C GLY A 12 -2.05 1.98 -10.52
N TYR A 13 -1.50 2.60 -9.48
CA TYR A 13 -0.09 2.47 -9.13
C TYR A 13 0.24 1.13 -8.47
N SER A 14 -0.57 0.69 -7.50
CA SER A 14 -0.42 -0.64 -6.88
C SER A 14 -0.55 -1.75 -7.91
N PHE A 15 -1.44 -1.61 -8.90
CA PHE A 15 -1.55 -2.57 -10.00
C PHE A 15 -0.29 -2.55 -10.89
N LEU A 16 0.24 -1.38 -11.25
CA LEU A 16 1.44 -1.26 -12.08
C LEU A 16 2.71 -1.79 -11.39
N VAL A 17 2.88 -1.51 -10.10
CA VAL A 17 4.07 -1.90 -9.33
C VAL A 17 4.08 -3.39 -9.00
N VAL A 18 2.97 -3.94 -8.49
CA VAL A 18 2.90 -5.37 -8.13
C VAL A 18 2.96 -6.27 -9.36
N PHE A 19 2.36 -5.87 -10.49
CA PHE A 19 2.46 -6.66 -11.72
C PHE A 19 3.79 -6.49 -12.46
N ALA A 20 4.47 -5.35 -12.34
CA ALA A 20 5.73 -5.13 -13.04
C ALA A 20 6.90 -5.95 -12.45
N ASN A 21 6.84 -6.31 -11.16
CA ASN A 21 7.91 -7.00 -10.44
C ASN A 21 7.52 -8.40 -9.94
N ASP A 22 6.97 -9.26 -10.81
CA ASP A 22 6.76 -10.69 -10.55
C ASP A 22 5.98 -11.00 -9.24
N ASP A 23 4.94 -10.20 -8.96
CA ASP A 23 4.15 -10.23 -7.72
C ASP A 23 4.95 -9.94 -6.43
N THR A 24 6.13 -9.34 -6.53
CA THR A 24 6.93 -8.88 -5.37
C THR A 24 6.91 -7.36 -5.23
N ILE A 25 7.20 -6.88 -4.02
CA ILE A 25 7.40 -5.46 -3.73
C ILE A 25 8.71 -5.27 -2.96
N ASP A 26 9.53 -4.30 -3.37
CA ASP A 26 10.71 -3.90 -2.62
C ASP A 26 10.42 -2.74 -1.63
N GLU A 27 11.41 -2.40 -0.81
CA GLU A 27 11.29 -1.33 0.19
C GLU A 27 10.98 0.04 -0.43
N LYS A 28 11.51 0.34 -1.62
CA LYS A 28 11.30 1.64 -2.28
C LYS A 28 9.88 1.75 -2.83
N GLU A 29 9.39 0.65 -3.39
CA GLU A 29 8.04 0.54 -3.90
C GLU A 29 7.01 0.64 -2.76
N LEU A 30 7.24 -0.04 -1.64
CA LEU A 30 6.40 0.09 -0.45
C LEU A 30 6.37 1.53 0.05
N ALA A 31 7.54 2.17 0.23
CA ALA A 31 7.62 3.56 0.67
C ALA A 31 6.89 4.54 -0.27
N MET A 32 6.86 4.24 -1.58
CA MET A 32 6.10 5.06 -2.53
C MET A 32 4.58 4.86 -2.38
N ILE A 33 4.11 3.63 -2.15
CA ILE A 33 2.69 3.35 -1.91
C ILE A 33 2.22 4.05 -0.63
N GLU A 34 3.00 3.96 0.45
CA GLU A 34 2.71 4.65 1.70
C GLU A 34 2.66 6.17 1.51
N ARG A 35 3.63 6.73 0.77
CA ARG A 35 3.64 8.16 0.45
C ARG A 35 2.42 8.61 -0.34
N LEU A 36 1.95 7.81 -1.30
CA LEU A 36 0.74 8.12 -2.07
C LEU A 36 -0.50 8.09 -1.20
N ALA A 37 -0.60 7.10 -0.29
CA ALA A 37 -1.70 6.99 0.67
C ALA A 37 -1.69 8.09 1.75
N LEU A 38 -0.55 8.76 1.97
CA LEU A 38 -0.40 9.82 2.97
C LEU A 38 -0.33 11.22 2.35
N GLU A 39 -0.54 11.37 1.05
CA GLU A 39 -0.27 12.64 0.36
C GLU A 39 -1.22 13.78 0.77
N ASP A 40 -2.46 13.45 1.12
CA ASP A 40 -3.45 14.39 1.70
C ASP A 40 -3.43 14.39 3.25
N GLY A 41 -2.53 13.61 3.85
CA GLY A 41 -2.30 13.51 5.29
C GLY A 41 -3.25 12.57 6.03
N VAL A 42 -4.19 11.90 5.35
CA VAL A 42 -5.16 10.98 5.97
C VAL A 42 -5.39 9.77 5.08
N VAL A 43 -5.17 8.56 5.60
CA VAL A 43 -5.57 7.34 4.89
C VAL A 43 -7.07 7.11 5.07
N ASP A 44 -7.85 7.35 4.01
CA ASP A 44 -9.31 7.21 4.04
C ASP A 44 -9.77 5.73 4.01
N ASP A 45 -11.04 5.46 4.29
CA ASP A 45 -11.55 4.08 4.37
C ASP A 45 -11.43 3.29 3.06
N LYS A 46 -11.49 3.96 1.90
CA LYS A 46 -11.29 3.31 0.59
C LYS A 46 -9.82 2.97 0.38
N GLU A 47 -8.93 3.86 0.79
CA GLU A 47 -7.49 3.65 0.71
C GLU A 47 -7.05 2.53 1.65
N LYS A 48 -7.62 2.46 2.86
CA LYS A 48 -7.42 1.32 3.77
C LYS A 48 -7.86 0.00 3.14
N GLU A 49 -9.00 -0.03 2.45
CA GLU A 49 -9.49 -1.24 1.78
C GLU A 49 -8.53 -1.70 0.68
N ILE A 50 -8.01 -0.77 -0.12
CA ILE A 50 -7.04 -1.05 -1.18
C ILE A 50 -5.72 -1.57 -0.59
N LEU A 51 -5.18 -0.87 0.42
CA LEU A 51 -3.94 -1.25 1.09
C LEU A 51 -4.06 -2.61 1.78
N ARG A 52 -5.20 -2.90 2.42
CA ARG A 52 -5.46 -4.22 3.02
C ARG A 52 -5.37 -5.32 1.97
N ARG A 53 -6.06 -5.16 0.83
CA ARG A 53 -6.02 -6.15 -0.27
C ARG A 53 -4.63 -6.32 -0.85
N LEU A 54 -3.89 -5.23 -0.99
CA LEU A 54 -2.51 -5.25 -1.46
C LEU A 54 -1.60 -6.02 -0.50
N PHE A 55 -1.63 -5.67 0.78
CA PHE A 55 -0.81 -6.30 1.81
C PHE A 55 -1.17 -7.77 2.02
N ASP A 56 -2.46 -8.12 2.02
CA ASP A 56 -2.92 -9.52 2.11
C ASP A 56 -2.38 -10.36 0.94
N ARG A 57 -2.24 -9.77 -0.26
CA ARG A 57 -1.66 -10.47 -1.41
C ARG A 57 -0.16 -10.68 -1.24
N LEU A 58 0.58 -9.70 -0.72
CA LEU A 58 2.03 -9.77 -0.52
C LEU A 58 2.44 -10.80 0.54
N ASP A 59 1.62 -11.04 1.56
CA ASP A 59 1.85 -12.08 2.57
C ASP A 59 1.92 -13.50 1.95
N HIS A 60 1.39 -13.70 0.74
CA HIS A 60 1.47 -14.97 0.02
C HIS A 60 2.78 -15.17 -0.77
N TYR A 61 3.63 -14.14 -0.88
CA TYR A 61 4.88 -14.18 -1.63
C TYR A 61 6.10 -14.08 -0.73
N THR A 62 7.25 -14.49 -1.26
CA THR A 62 8.54 -14.44 -0.55
C THR A 62 9.09 -13.00 -0.53
N VAL A 63 8.42 -12.10 0.19
CA VAL A 63 8.91 -10.73 0.43
C VAL A 63 10.02 -10.73 1.48
N ALA A 64 10.93 -9.77 1.35
CA ALA A 64 12.01 -9.60 2.32
C ALA A 64 11.42 -9.29 3.71
N ARG A 65 12.01 -9.88 4.76
CA ARG A 65 11.55 -9.71 6.15
C ARG A 65 11.35 -8.24 6.55
N LYS A 66 12.21 -7.34 6.08
CA LYS A 66 12.14 -5.91 6.37
C LYS A 66 10.87 -5.26 5.80
N VAL A 67 10.47 -5.64 4.58
CA VAL A 67 9.22 -5.19 3.94
C VAL A 67 8.01 -5.65 4.75
N VAL A 68 8.03 -6.90 5.24
CA VAL A 68 6.96 -7.43 6.12
C VAL A 68 6.88 -6.67 7.44
N GLU A 69 8.01 -6.34 8.06
CA GLU A 69 8.05 -5.55 9.30
C GLU A 69 7.51 -4.13 9.09
N GLU A 70 7.76 -3.53 7.93
CA GLU A 70 7.27 -2.21 7.55
C GLU A 70 5.75 -2.21 7.28
N ILE A 71 5.25 -3.18 6.49
CA ILE A 71 3.80 -3.40 6.29
C ILE A 71 3.07 -3.56 7.63
N ASN A 72 3.60 -4.37 8.54
CA ASN A 72 3.00 -4.58 9.85
C ASN A 72 3.01 -3.31 10.72
N SER A 73 4.04 -2.49 10.60
CA SER A 73 4.13 -1.19 11.28
C SER A 73 3.08 -0.23 10.73
N PHE A 74 2.93 -0.16 9.41
CA PHE A 74 1.96 0.67 8.73
C PHE A 74 0.51 0.29 9.10
N ARG A 75 0.21 -1.02 9.10
CA ARG A 75 -1.10 -1.55 9.54
C ARG A 75 -1.48 -1.10 10.95
N LYS A 76 -0.52 -1.17 11.88
CA LYS A 76 -0.74 -0.73 13.27
C LYS A 76 -0.98 0.78 13.39
N GLN A 77 -0.23 1.58 12.63
CA GLN A 77 -0.36 3.04 12.65
C GLN A 77 -1.69 3.53 12.09
N HIS A 78 -2.20 2.86 11.04
CA HIS A 78 -3.36 3.31 10.29
C HIS A 78 -4.63 2.47 10.47
N GLN A 79 -4.59 1.49 11.38
CA GLN A 79 -5.70 0.57 11.68
C GLN A 79 -6.20 -0.19 10.44
N ILE A 80 -5.25 -0.74 9.67
CA ILE A 80 -5.49 -1.51 8.43
C ILE A 80 -5.43 -3.01 8.71
#